data_AF-A0A542DQA9-F1
#
_entry.id   AF-A0A542DQA9-F1
#
_cell.length_a   1.000
_cell.length_b   1.000
_cell.length_c   1.000
_cell.angle_alpha   90.00
_cell.angle_beta   90.00
_cell.angle_gamma   90.00
#
_symmetry.space_group_name_H-M   'P 1'
#
loop_
_entity.id
_entity.type
_entity.pdbx_description
1 polymer ?
#
loop_
_entity_poly.entity_id
_entity_poly.type
_entity_poly.pdbx_seq_one_letter_code
_entity_poly.pdbx_strand_id
1 'polypeptide(L)' 'MNPSPWRSVRIAPARTPGGQATHVVLGLVAMGGGHLVAIRVGDGEPAHLARQGALELLASVRQVIAEQDRLDGRGSDE' A
#
# COMPACT_ATOMS: atom_id res chain seq x y z
N MET A 1 17.84 1.78 -21.28
CA MET A 1 17.26 1.55 -19.93
C MET A 1 15.87 2.17 -19.94
N ASN A 2 14.80 1.38 -19.90
CA ASN A 2 13.45 1.94 -19.87
C ASN A 2 13.24 2.56 -18.47
N PRO A 3 12.91 3.86 -18.33
CA PRO A 3 12.65 4.43 -17.01
C PRO A 3 11.57 3.62 -16.31
N SER A 4 11.75 3.39 -15.00
CA SER A 4 10.74 2.71 -14.18
C SER A 4 9.38 3.40 -14.42
N PRO A 5 8.31 2.65 -14.72
CA PRO A 5 6.99 3.23 -14.98
C PRO A 5 6.38 3.88 -13.72
N TRP A 6 7.02 3.69 -12.56
CA TRP A 6 6.60 4.21 -11.27
C TRP A 6 7.06 5.65 -11.03
N ARG A 7 6.15 6.48 -10.55
CA ARG A 7 6.35 7.87 -10.14
C ARG A 7 5.86 8.06 -8.70
N SER A 8 6.43 9.03 -7.98
CA SER A 8 6.02 9.39 -6.61
C SER A 8 5.95 8.20 -5.66
N VAL A 9 7.04 7.43 -5.59
CA VAL A 9 7.08 6.14 -4.90
C VAL A 9 7.28 6.29 -3.39
N ARG A 10 6.62 5.42 -2.62
CA ARG A 10 6.87 5.14 -1.21
C ARG A 10 7.12 3.64 -1.06
N ILE A 11 8.13 3.30 -0.26
CA ILE A 11 8.50 1.92 0.03
C ILE A 11 8.48 1.76 1.54
N ALA A 12 7.69 0.82 2.04
CA ALA A 12 7.64 0.47 3.44
C ALA A 12 8.25 -0.94 3.64
N PRO A 13 9.18 -1.14 4.59
CA PRO A 13 9.62 -2.47 4.95
C PRO A 13 8.45 -3.27 5.54
N ALA A 14 8.39 -4.57 5.22
CA ALA A 14 7.34 -5.45 5.71
C ALA A 14 7.87 -6.87 5.93
N ARG A 15 7.02 -7.76 6.43
CA ARG A 15 7.33 -9.19 6.58
C ARG A 15 6.20 -10.04 6.03
N THR A 16 6.55 -11.19 5.48
CA THR A 16 5.57 -12.23 5.13
C THR A 16 5.03 -12.90 6.40
N PRO A 17 3.93 -13.66 6.33
CA PRO A 17 3.45 -14.44 7.48
C PRO A 17 4.51 -15.40 8.06
N GLY A 18 5.43 -15.91 7.24
CA GLY A 18 6.58 -16.72 7.67
C GLY A 18 7.75 -15.93 8.28
N GLY A 19 7.60 -14.62 8.48
CA GLY A 19 8.61 -13.74 9.09
C GLY A 19 9.72 -13.25 8.16
N GLN A 20 9.73 -13.69 6.89
CA GLN A 20 10.73 -13.27 5.90
C GLN A 20 10.60 -11.78 5.59
N ALA A 21 11.73 -11.09 5.44
CA ALA A 21 11.73 -9.68 5.06
C ALA A 21 11.18 -9.50 3.64
N THR A 22 10.33 -8.50 3.47
CA THR A 22 9.79 -8.04 2.19
C THR A 22 9.56 -6.53 2.25
N HIS A 23 8.87 -5.97 1.27
CA HIS A 23 8.55 -4.55 1.23
C HIS A 23 7.19 -4.33 0.54
N VAL A 24 6.51 -3.23 0.87
CA VAL A 24 5.31 -2.77 0.16
C VAL A 24 5.70 -1.53 -0.63
N VAL A 25 5.41 -1.53 -1.93
CA VAL A 25 5.60 -0.37 -2.81
C VAL A 25 4.24 0.24 -3.10
N LEU A 26 4.13 1.56 -2.90
CA LEU A 26 2.99 2.38 -3.31
C LEU A 26 3.49 3.49 -4.23
N GLY A 27 2.78 3.77 -5.31
CA GLY A 27 3.13 4.87 -6.20
C GLY A 27 2.13 5.06 -7.33
N LEU A 28 2.51 5.89 -8.30
CA LEU A 28 1.75 6.16 -9.51
C LEU A 28 2.37 5.43 -10.69
N VAL A 29 1.57 4.71 -11.48
CA VAL A 29 2.02 4.05 -12.71
C VAL A 29 1.36 4.69 -13.91
N ALA A 30 2.15 5.02 -14.93
CA ALA A 30 1.63 5.57 -16.19
C ALA A 30 0.95 4.46 -17.01
N MET A 31 -0.32 4.68 -17.39
CA MET A 31 -1.14 3.76 -18.17
C MET A 31 -1.83 4.56 -19.27
N GLY A 32 -1.83 4.08 -20.52
CA GLY A 32 -2.21 4.82 -21.74
C GLY A 32 -3.43 5.74 -21.59
N GLY A 33 -3.17 7.02 -21.25
CA GLY A 33 -4.18 8.04 -20.99
C GLY A 33 -4.11 8.74 -19.62
N GLY A 34 -3.26 8.27 -18.67
CA GLY A 34 -3.14 8.89 -17.35
C GLY A 34 -2.23 8.14 -16.37
N HIS A 35 -2.46 8.39 -15.08
CA HIS A 35 -1.76 7.74 -13.98
C HIS A 35 -2.76 7.01 -13.08
N LEU A 36 -2.42 5.79 -12.66
CA LEU A 36 -3.18 5.03 -11.66
C LEU A 36 -2.36 4.88 -10.38
N VAL A 37 -3.04 4.74 -9.25
CA VAL A 37 -2.38 4.31 -8.01
C VAL A 37 -2.06 2.83 -8.15
N ALA A 38 -0.86 2.43 -7.78
CA ALA A 38 -0.43 1.04 -7.82
C ALA A 38 0.16 0.64 -6.47
N ILE A 39 -0.19 -0.56 -6.01
CA ILE A 39 0.39 -1.19 -4.82
C ILE A 39 0.92 -2.58 -5.19
N ARG A 40 2.09 -2.93 -4.67
CA ARG A 40 2.62 -4.31 -4.74
C ARG A 40 3.38 -4.69 -3.48
N VAL A 41 3.48 -5.99 -3.24
CA VAL A 41 4.29 -6.58 -2.16
C VAL A 41 5.47 -7.31 -2.80
N GLY A 42 6.68 -6.99 -2.35
CA GLY A 42 7.91 -7.48 -2.94
C GLY A 42 7.97 -7.19 -4.45
N ASP A 43 8.41 -8.20 -5.19
CA ASP A 43 8.48 -8.18 -6.66
C ASP A 43 7.22 -8.75 -7.33
N GLY A 44 6.10 -8.85 -6.60
CA GLY A 44 4.82 -9.31 -7.14
C GLY A 44 4.20 -8.35 -8.16
N GLU A 45 3.19 -8.86 -8.88
CA GLU A 45 2.42 -8.08 -9.84
C GLU A 45 1.69 -6.92 -9.13
N PRO A 46 1.77 -5.68 -9.66
CA PRO A 46 1.06 -4.55 -9.07
C PRO A 46 -0.46 -4.65 -9.26
N ALA A 47 -1.18 -4.38 -8.17
CA ALA A 47 -2.60 -4.07 -8.24
C ALA A 47 -2.77 -2.59 -8.61
N HIS A 48 -3.50 -2.33 -9.70
CA HIS A 48 -3.83 -0.98 -10.15
C HIS A 48 -5.19 -0.55 -9.62
N LEU A 49 -5.24 0.64 -9.04
CA LEU A 49 -6.43 1.24 -8.45
C LEU A 49 -6.76 2.54 -9.16
N ALA A 50 -8.00 2.67 -9.59
CA ALA A 50 -8.57 3.98 -9.90
C ALA A 50 -8.62 4.84 -8.63
N ARG A 51 -8.72 6.16 -8.80
CA ARG A 51 -8.72 7.12 -7.67
C ARG A 51 -9.72 6.76 -6.57
N GLN A 52 -10.94 6.37 -6.95
CA GLN A 52 -11.98 6.02 -5.98
C GLN A 52 -11.62 4.77 -5.17
N GLY A 53 -11.18 3.69 -5.83
CA GLY A 53 -10.73 2.48 -5.14
C GLY A 53 -9.52 2.72 -4.25
N ALA A 54 -8.62 3.65 -4.62
CA ALA A 54 -7.51 4.04 -3.76
C ALA A 54 -7.96 4.77 -2.48
N LEU A 55 -8.99 5.62 -2.56
CA LEU A 55 -9.56 6.30 -1.39
C LEU A 55 -10.27 5.31 -0.45
N GLU A 56 -11.02 4.36 -1.02
CA GLU A 56 -11.67 3.28 -0.27
C GLU A 56 -10.63 2.41 0.45
N LEU A 57 -9.56 2.01 -0.25
CA LEU A 57 -8.46 1.26 0.36
C LEU A 57 -7.83 2.03 1.53
N LEU A 58 -7.59 3.34 1.38
CA LEU A 58 -7.05 4.17 2.45
C LEU A 58 -7.97 4.18 3.68
N ALA A 59 -9.29 4.31 3.47
CA ALA A 59 -10.26 4.24 4.56
C ALA A 59 -10.23 2.87 5.25
N SER A 60 -10.19 1.78 4.49
CA SER A 60 -10.10 0.42 5.05
C SER A 60 -8.81 0.20 5.83
N VAL A 61 -7.65 0.65 5.33
CA VAL A 61 -6.37 0.53 6.05
C VAL A 61 -6.43 1.27 7.39
N ARG A 62 -6.99 2.48 7.43
CA ARG A 62 -7.16 3.23 8.69
C ARG A 62 -8.05 2.47 9.68
N GLN A 63 -9.13 1.86 9.21
CA GLN A 63 -10.01 1.07 10.06
C GLN A 63 -9.32 -0.18 10.61
N VAL A 64 -8.54 -0.89 9.79
CA VAL A 64 -7.77 -2.06 10.22
C VAL A 64 -6.73 -1.70 11.28
N ILE A 65 -6.03 -0.58 11.11
CA ILE A 65 -5.05 -0.09 12.11
C ILE A 65 -5.75 0.23 13.43
N ALA A 66 -6.87 0.95 13.39
CA ALA A 66 -7.62 1.27 14.61
C ALA A 66 -8.11 0.01 15.34
N GLU A 67 -8.54 -1.02 14.60
CA GLU A 67 -8.91 -2.31 15.16
C GLU A 67 -7.71 -3.05 15.76
N GLN A 68 -6.55 -2.99 15.11
CA GLN A 68 -5.31 -3.55 15.66
C GLN A 68 -4.93 -2.85 16.97
N ASP A 69 -4.98 -1.52 17.03
CA ASP A 69 -4.68 -0.77 18.25
C ASP A 69 -5.64 -1.12 19.39
N ARG A 70 -6.92 -1.31 19.08
CA ARG A 70 -7.93 -1.79 20.04
C ARG A 70 -7.60 -3.19 20.57
N LEU A 71 -7.18 -4.11 19.68
CA LEU A 71 -6.79 -5.47 20.06
C LEU A 71 -5.49 -5.51 20.88
N ASP A 72 -4.55 -4.62 20.57
CA ASP A 72 -3.29 -4.45 21.30
C ASP A 72 -3.47 -3.71 22.65
N GLY A 73 -4.69 -3.24 22.96
CA GLY A 73 -4.98 -2.47 24.18
C GLY A 73 -4.39 -1.05 24.17
N ARG A 74 -4.02 -0.51 23.00
CA ARG A 74 -3.47 0.85 22.84
C ARG A 74 -4.56 1.93 22.72
N GLY A 75 -5.83 1.57 22.93
CA GLY A 75 -7.00 2.41 22.64
C GLY A 75 -7.68 3.03 23.86
N SER A 76 -6.97 3.31 24.96
CA SER A 76 -7.57 4.02 26.11
C SER A 76 -6.52 4.83 26.88
N ASP A 77 -6.23 6.02 26.38
CA ASP A 77 -5.75 7.15 27.18
C ASP A 77 -6.36 8.41 26.54
N GLU A 78 -7.67 8.61 26.73
CA GLU A 78 -8.34 9.90 26.68
C GLU A 78 -9.60 9.88 27.55
#